data_AF-A0A679K4B1-F1
#
_entry.id   AF-A0A679K4B1-F1
#
_cell.length_a   1.000
_cell.length_b   1.000
_cell.length_c   1.000
_cell.angle_alpha   90.00
_cell.angle_beta   90.00
_cell.angle_gamma   90.00
#
_symmetry.space_group_name_H-M   'P 1'
#
loop_
_entity.id
_entity.type
_entity.pdbx_description
1 polymer ?
#
loop_
_entity_poly.entity_id
_entity_poly.type
_entity_poly.pdbx_seq_one_letter_code
_entity_poly.pdbx_strand_id
1 'polypeptide(L)'
;MQPMQLFNLAFRQNEWLAQRQSVISSNIANANTPGYKAKDVESFDDVMSKSVQMAVTDGQHLAPADGGNLRQQEGGFGEAEVLVSGNDVNLEQEFLKSNEVVRSYTMNTQIMRTFDGMLRSVTKG
;
A
#
# COMPACT_ATOMS: atom_id res chain seq x y z
N MET A 1 -3.05 -19.80 -18.91
CA MET A 1 -3.18 -19.79 -17.44
C MET A 1 -2.52 -18.59 -16.74
N GLN A 2 -1.76 -17.70 -17.42
CA GLN A 2 -1.03 -16.58 -16.78
C GLN A 2 -1.76 -15.22 -16.59
N PRO A 3 -2.77 -14.79 -17.38
CA PRO A 3 -3.30 -13.42 -17.27
C PRO A 3 -4.00 -13.14 -15.93
N MET A 4 -4.66 -14.15 -15.35
CA MET A 4 -5.35 -14.04 -14.06
C MET A 4 -4.43 -13.64 -12.90
N GLN A 5 -3.16 -14.08 -12.91
CA GLN A 5 -2.24 -13.77 -11.81
C GLN A 5 -1.80 -12.30 -11.83
N LEU A 6 -1.60 -11.72 -13.02
CA LEU A 6 -1.22 -10.31 -13.15
C LEU A 6 -2.36 -9.38 -12.71
N PHE A 7 -3.60 -9.65 -13.11
CA PHE A 7 -4.75 -8.85 -12.66
C PHE A 7 -4.94 -8.91 -11.15
N ASN A 8 -4.76 -10.09 -10.54
CA ASN A 8 -4.81 -10.22 -9.09
C ASN A 8 -3.69 -9.43 -8.40
N LEU A 9 -2.45 -9.48 -8.92
CA LEU A 9 -1.34 -8.71 -8.38
C LEU A 9 -1.60 -7.20 -8.46
N ALA A 10 -2.04 -6.73 -9.62
CA ALA A 10 -2.39 -5.34 -9.85
C ALA A 10 -3.53 -4.86 -8.95
N PHE A 11 -4.56 -5.69 -8.75
CA PHE A 11 -5.64 -5.39 -7.81
C PHE A 11 -5.09 -5.24 -6.39
N ARG A 12 -4.27 -6.18 -5.93
CA ARG A 12 -3.63 -6.10 -4.60
C ARG A 12 -2.73 -4.87 -4.45
N GLN A 13 -2.00 -4.50 -5.50
CA GLN A 13 -1.18 -3.29 -5.49
C GLN A 13 -2.04 -2.02 -5.43
N ASN A 14 -3.18 -1.98 -6.12
CA ASN A 14 -4.12 -0.86 -6.04
C ASN A 14 -4.73 -0.71 -4.63
N GLU A 15 -5.11 -1.81 -3.99
CA GLU A 15 -5.59 -1.80 -2.60
C GLU A 15 -4.51 -1.25 -1.64
N TRP A 16 -3.26 -1.70 -1.80
CA TRP A 16 -2.14 -1.18 -1.01
C TRP A 16 -1.90 0.32 -1.25
N LEU A 17 -1.93 0.77 -2.50
CA LEU A 17 -1.79 2.20 -2.86
C LEU A 17 -2.92 3.05 -2.26
N ALA A 18 -4.16 2.54 -2.26
CA ALA A 18 -5.30 3.23 -1.67
C ALA A 18 -5.15 3.39 -0.14
N GLN A 19 -4.68 2.34 0.54
CA GLN A 19 -4.38 2.40 1.97
C GLN A 19 -3.25 3.39 2.26
N ARG A 20 -2.16 3.36 1.49
CA ARG A 20 -1.05 4.31 1.65
C ARG A 20 -1.50 5.76 1.44
N GLN A 21 -2.35 6.02 0.45
CA GLN A 21 -2.94 7.35 0.25
C GLN A 21 -3.77 7.80 1.47
N SER A 22 -4.57 6.90 2.06
CA SER A 22 -5.37 7.21 3.25
C SER A 22 -4.49 7.56 4.45
N VAL A 23 -3.36 6.87 4.63
CA VAL A 23 -2.40 7.17 5.69
C VAL A 23 -1.73 8.54 5.46
N ILE A 24 -1.26 8.82 4.25
CA ILE A 24 -0.68 10.13 3.89
C ILE A 24 -1.69 11.26 4.13
N SER A 25 -2.94 11.08 3.69
CA SER A 25 -4.00 12.07 3.93
C SER A 25 -4.28 12.27 5.42
N SER A 26 -4.17 11.22 6.23
CA SER A 26 -4.29 11.31 7.69
C SER A 26 -3.12 12.07 8.31
N ASN A 27 -1.89 11.89 7.83
CA ASN A 27 -0.73 12.66 8.28
C ASN A 27 -0.88 14.14 7.95
N ILE A 28 -1.27 14.47 6.71
CA ILE A 28 -1.50 15.85 6.27
C ILE A 28 -2.58 16.52 7.15
N ALA A 29 -3.68 15.82 7.42
CA ALA A 29 -4.76 16.34 8.27
C ALA A 29 -4.31 16.61 9.72
N ASN A 30 -3.37 15.82 10.25
CA ASN A 30 -2.85 15.94 11.61
C ASN A 30 -1.51 16.68 11.70
N ALA A 31 -1.04 17.32 10.63
CA ALA A 31 0.27 17.97 10.61
C ALA A 31 0.45 19.05 11.68
N ASN A 32 -0.65 19.70 12.11
CA ASN A 32 -0.66 20.72 13.16
C ASN A 32 -1.17 20.19 14.52
N THR A 33 -1.40 18.89 14.67
CA THR A 33 -1.86 18.28 15.92
C THR A 33 -0.67 18.04 16.84
N PRO A 34 -0.57 18.66 18.04
CA PRO A 34 0.61 18.51 18.90
C PRO A 34 0.89 17.05 19.29
N GLY A 35 2.15 16.61 19.18
CA GLY A 35 2.59 15.26 19.54
C GLY A 35 2.17 14.17 18.56
N TYR A 36 1.69 14.53 17.37
CA TYR A 36 1.35 13.57 16.33
C TYR A 36 2.60 13.05 15.62
N LYS A 37 2.66 11.73 15.45
CA LYS A 37 3.74 11.04 14.73
C LYS A 37 3.26 10.60 13.36
N ALA A 38 4.07 10.88 12.34
CA ALA A 38 3.81 10.43 10.99
C ALA A 38 3.79 8.90 10.94
N LYS A 39 2.86 8.36 10.17
CA LYS A 39 2.71 6.92 9.96
C LYS A 39 2.89 6.61 8.47
N ASP A 40 3.40 5.44 8.14
CA ASP A 40 3.42 4.95 6.75
C ASP A 40 2.96 3.49 6.72
N VAL A 41 2.72 3.00 5.51
CA VAL A 41 2.41 1.59 5.24
C VAL A 41 3.71 0.86 4.94
N GLU A 42 3.82 -0.38 5.41
CA GLU A 42 4.93 -1.27 5.04
C GLU A 42 5.07 -1.35 3.51
N SER A 43 6.31 -1.59 3.04
CA SER A 43 6.57 -1.66 1.61
C SER A 43 5.74 -2.77 0.94
N PHE A 44 5.34 -2.55 -0.31
CA PHE A 44 4.54 -3.54 -1.04
C PHE A 44 5.26 -4.89 -1.17
N ASP A 45 6.57 -4.87 -1.35
CA ASP A 45 7.39 -6.08 -1.45
C ASP A 45 7.42 -6.87 -0.12
N ASP A 46 7.45 -6.17 1.01
CA ASP A 46 7.37 -6.80 2.35
C ASP A 46 5.98 -7.39 2.60
N VAL A 47 4.93 -6.69 2.19
CA VAL A 47 3.55 -7.19 2.26
C VAL A 47 3.34 -8.41 1.36
N MET A 48 4.03 -8.48 0.23
CA MET A 48 3.96 -9.59 -0.71
C MET A 48 4.81 -10.79 -0.27
N SER A 49 5.96 -10.54 0.36
CA SER A 49 6.89 -11.57 0.83
C SER A 49 6.42 -12.25 2.12
N LYS A 50 5.61 -11.56 2.94
CA LYS A 50 4.92 -12.18 4.07
C LYS A 50 3.96 -13.26 3.54
N SER A 51 4.20 -14.50 3.94
CA SER A 51 3.40 -15.66 3.55
C SER A 51 1.92 -15.42 3.88
N VAL A 52 1.06 -15.65 2.88
CA VAL A 52 -0.41 -15.58 3.03
C VAL A 52 -0.82 -16.39 4.27
N GLN A 53 -1.48 -15.74 5.21
CA GLN A 53 -1.98 -16.40 6.40
C GLN A 53 -3.09 -17.39 6.01
N MET A 54 -3.07 -18.58 6.61
CA MET A 54 -4.12 -19.57 6.35
C MET A 54 -5.47 -19.06 6.86
N ALA A 55 -6.50 -19.05 6.02
CA ALA A 55 -7.85 -18.78 6.51
C ALA A 55 -8.40 -20.03 7.20
N VAL A 56 -8.87 -19.88 8.45
CA VAL A 56 -9.61 -20.93 9.17
C VAL A 56 -11.02 -20.99 8.60
N THR A 57 -11.28 -21.94 7.71
CA THR A 57 -12.60 -22.11 7.09
C THR A 57 -13.58 -22.93 7.95
N ASP A 58 -13.08 -23.67 8.93
CA ASP A 58 -13.87 -24.51 9.84
C ASP A 58 -13.31 -24.43 11.26
N GLY A 59 -14.18 -24.47 12.28
CA GLY A 59 -13.81 -24.34 13.69
C GLY A 59 -12.95 -25.49 14.23
N GLN A 60 -12.80 -26.58 13.47
CA GLN A 60 -11.88 -27.68 13.79
C GLN A 60 -10.50 -27.56 13.11
N HIS A 61 -10.26 -26.55 12.27
CA HIS A 61 -8.97 -26.34 11.63
C HIS A 61 -7.96 -25.66 12.58
N LEU A 62 -6.67 -25.90 12.33
CA LEU A 62 -5.58 -25.25 13.07
C LEU A 62 -5.61 -23.74 12.79
N ALA A 63 -5.81 -22.96 13.86
CA ALA A 63 -5.75 -21.51 13.77
C ALA A 63 -4.32 -21.04 13.45
N PRO A 64 -4.12 -20.08 12.53
CA PRO A 64 -2.85 -19.40 12.37
C PRO A 64 -2.48 -18.73 13.69
N ALA A 65 -1.20 -18.79 14.06
CA ALA A 65 -0.66 -17.90 15.05
C ALA A 65 -0.86 -16.46 14.55
N ASP A 66 -1.51 -15.64 15.38
CA ASP A 66 -2.00 -14.27 15.13
C ASP A 66 -1.27 -13.57 13.98
N GLY A 67 -1.91 -13.65 12.83
CA GLY A 67 -1.36 -13.12 11.61
C GLY A 67 -1.77 -11.65 11.51
N GLY A 68 -0.83 -10.79 11.88
CA GLY A 68 -1.04 -9.35 11.96
C GLY A 68 -1.69 -8.78 10.70
N ASN A 69 -2.79 -8.05 10.90
CA ASN A 69 -3.21 -6.93 10.07
C ASN A 69 -1.97 -6.18 9.56
N LEU A 70 -2.00 -5.68 8.32
CA LEU A 70 -0.97 -4.80 7.77
C LEU A 70 -0.57 -3.78 8.84
N ARG A 71 0.60 -4.00 9.45
CA ARG A 71 0.99 -3.22 10.62
C ARG A 71 1.36 -1.86 10.07
N GLN A 72 0.63 -0.84 10.49
CA GLN A 72 1.04 0.52 10.26
C GLN A 72 2.40 0.70 10.94
N GLN A 73 3.45 0.94 10.15
CA GLN A 73 4.79 1.08 10.69
C GLN A 73 4.90 2.50 11.25
N GLU A 74 5.08 2.61 12.57
CA GLU A 74 5.52 3.85 13.20
C GLU A 74 7.03 3.94 13.00
N GLY A 75 7.45 4.64 11.95
CA GLY A 75 8.87 4.85 11.66
C GLY A 75 9.07 5.29 10.22
N GLY A 76 9.16 6.61 10.02
CA GLY A 76 9.50 7.21 8.74
C GLY A 76 10.88 6.74 8.26
N PHE A 77 10.96 6.33 6.99
CA PHE A 77 12.22 6.24 6.28
C PHE A 77 12.80 7.65 6.13
N GLY A 78 13.98 7.87 6.72
CA GLY A 78 14.70 9.14 6.68
C GLY A 78 14.39 9.99 7.91
N GLU A 79 15.45 10.46 8.55
CA GLU A 79 15.43 11.42 9.66
C GLU A 79 14.51 12.60 9.29
N ALA A 80 13.26 12.55 9.72
CA ALA A 80 12.44 13.74 9.78
C ALA A 80 13.09 14.64 10.84
N GLU A 81 13.55 15.82 10.43
CA GLU A 81 13.98 16.85 11.36
C GLU A 81 12.82 17.08 12.32
N VAL A 82 13.00 16.69 13.58
CA VAL A 82 12.05 16.95 14.65
C VAL A 82 11.91 18.46 14.73
N LEU A 83 10.81 18.99 14.19
CA LEU A 83 10.48 20.40 14.31
C LEU A 83 10.37 20.71 15.81
N VAL A 84 10.74 21.93 16.20
CA VAL A 84 10.71 22.41 17.60
C VAL A 84 9.31 22.26 18.24
N SER A 85 8.25 22.04 17.46
CA SER A 85 6.88 21.75 17.93
C SER A 85 6.63 20.30 18.40
N GLY A 86 7.58 19.37 18.24
CA GLY A 86 7.42 17.98 18.62
C GLY A 86 6.55 17.14 17.67
N ASN A 87 6.21 17.68 16.49
CA ASN A 87 5.59 16.92 15.41
C ASN A 87 6.64 16.37 14.45
N ASP A 88 6.39 15.15 13.99
CA ASP A 88 7.25 14.41 13.06
C ASP A 88 6.72 14.44 11.62
N VAL A 89 5.68 15.24 11.35
CA VAL A 89 5.04 15.34 10.04
C VAL A 89 5.66 16.48 9.24
N ASN A 90 6.41 16.13 8.19
CA ASN A 90 6.87 17.08 7.20
C ASN A 90 5.90 17.13 6.01
N LEU A 91 5.15 18.23 5.88
CA LEU A 91 4.14 18.40 4.82
C LEU A 91 4.72 18.27 3.41
N GLU A 92 5.91 18.80 3.16
CA GLU A 92 6.56 18.72 1.84
C GLU A 92 6.86 17.27 1.47
N GLN A 93 7.37 16.48 2.42
CA GLN A 93 7.60 15.06 2.23
C GLN A 93 6.30 14.28 2.02
N GLU A 94 5.23 14.59 2.76
CA GLU A 94 3.92 13.93 2.58
C GLU A 94 3.31 14.23 1.20
N PHE A 95 3.51 15.44 0.67
CA PHE A 95 3.11 15.78 -0.71
C PHE A 95 3.91 15.00 -1.75
N LEU A 96 5.23 14.84 -1.55
CA LEU A 96 6.07 14.02 -2.43
C LEU A 96 5.61 12.55 -2.44
N LYS A 97 5.32 11.98 -1.26
CA LYS A 97 4.77 10.62 -1.13
C LYS A 97 3.42 10.48 -1.83
N SER A 98 2.52 11.47 -1.72
CA SER A 98 1.23 11.42 -2.41
C SER A 98 1.39 11.42 -3.95
N ASN A 99 2.34 12.19 -4.49
CA ASN A 99 2.66 12.17 -5.91
C ASN A 99 3.17 10.79 -6.36
N GLU A 100 4.05 10.17 -5.56
CA GLU A 100 4.53 8.80 -5.81
C GLU A 100 3.37 7.79 -5.89
N VAL A 101 2.39 7.90 -4.99
CA VAL A 101 1.19 7.04 -5.01
C VAL A 101 0.39 7.23 -6.30
N VAL A 102 0.13 8.48 -6.71
CA VAL A 102 -0.60 8.79 -7.95
C VAL A 102 0.14 8.26 -9.18
N ARG A 103 1.47 8.43 -9.22
CA ARG A 103 2.32 7.91 -10.29
C ARG A 103 2.24 6.39 -10.38
N SER A 104 2.35 5.70 -9.26
CA SER A 104 2.30 4.24 -9.17
C SER A 104 0.93 3.69 -9.59
N TYR A 105 -0.16 4.34 -9.16
CA TYR A 105 -1.52 4.00 -9.57
C TYR A 105 -1.73 4.15 -11.08
N THR A 106 -1.22 5.24 -11.65
CA THR A 106 -1.28 5.49 -13.10
C THR A 106 -0.53 4.41 -13.87
N MET A 107 0.68 4.05 -13.43
CA MET A 107 1.48 2.98 -14.03
C MET A 107 0.74 1.64 -14.00
N ASN A 108 0.18 1.27 -12.85
CA ASN A 108 -0.57 0.02 -12.70
C ASN A 108 -1.76 -0.02 -13.67
N THR A 109 -2.52 1.06 -13.76
CA THR A 109 -3.64 1.17 -14.70
C THR A 109 -3.19 1.05 -16.16
N GLN A 110 -2.03 1.62 -16.53
CA GLN A 110 -1.47 1.49 -17.87
C GLN A 110 -1.10 0.03 -18.18
N ILE A 111 -0.45 -0.67 -17.25
CA ILE A 111 -0.13 -2.10 -17.38
C ILE A 111 -1.43 -2.90 -17.59
N MET A 112 -2.46 -2.70 -16.77
CA MET A 112 -3.73 -3.41 -16.94
C MET A 112 -4.36 -3.22 -18.32
N ARG A 113 -4.30 -2.00 -18.86
CA ARG A 113 -4.81 -1.70 -20.21
C ARG A 113 -4.03 -2.42 -21.31
N THR A 114 -2.70 -2.50 -21.21
CA THR A 114 -1.90 -3.18 -22.24
C THR A 114 -2.19 -4.68 -22.26
N PHE A 115 -2.35 -5.30 -21.10
CA PHE A 115 -2.70 -6.72 -21.00
C PHE A 115 -4.13 -7.02 -21.44
N ASP A 116 -5.11 -6.17 -21.11
CA ASP A 116 -6.47 -6.30 -21.66
C ASP A 116 -6.46 -6.22 -23.19
N GLY A 117 -5.67 -5.30 -23.76
CA GLY A 117 -5.46 -5.20 -25.21
C GLY A 117 -4.87 -6.49 -25.81
N MET A 118 -3.84 -7.06 -25.18
CA MET A 118 -3.24 -8.33 -25.63
C MET A 118 -4.25 -9.49 -25.55
N LEU A 119 -5.03 -9.59 -24.47
CA LEU A 119 -6.07 -10.61 -24.34
C LEU A 119 -7.12 -10.51 -25.44
N ARG A 120 -7.64 -9.29 -25.67
CA ARG A 120 -8.61 -9.04 -26.74
C ARG A 120 -8.07 -9.40 -28.12
N SER A 121 -6.78 -9.16 -28.36
CA SER A 121 -6.11 -9.52 -29.61
C SER A 121 -6.07 -11.03 -29.82
N VAL A 122 -5.85 -11.81 -28.76
CA VAL A 122 -5.77 -13.27 -28.83
C VAL A 122 -7.16 -13.92 -28.93
N THR A 123 -8.18 -13.35 -28.28
CA THR A 123 -9.54 -13.89 -28.29
C THR A 123 -10.36 -13.54 -29.53
N LYS A 124 -9.87 -12.63 -30.39
CA LYS A 124 -10.55 -12.20 -31.63
C LYS A 124 -10.06 -12.93 -32.89
N GLY A 125 -9.23 -13.96 -32.76
CA GLY A 125 -8.91 -14.92 -33.83
C GLY A 125 -9.68 -16.21 -33.64
#